data_AF-A0ABD7MKG2-F1
#
_entry.id   AF-A0ABD7MKG2-F1
#
_cell.length_a   1.000
_cell.length_b   1.000
_cell.length_c   1.000
_cell.angle_alpha   90.00
_cell.angle_beta   90.00
_cell.angle_gamma   90.00
#
_symmetry.space_group_name_H-M   'P 1'
#
loop_
_entity.id
_entity.type
_entity.pdbx_description
1 polymer ?
#
loop_
_entity_poly.entity_id
_entity_poly.type
_entity_poly.pdbx_seq_one_letter_code
_entity_poly.pdbx_strand_id
1 'polypeptide(L)'
;MRKKENKAKKEKFRQFFPENYDIGISLNEENQLRLFSKRNDSQDESLCKYEFSNKIKVQYIFLPYSSEIQVITDEFPLTEAGCQECTQAFKHPISMELIEEIKEAKCSVTGLVIYSKPILKLIS
;
A
#
# COMPACT_ATOMS: atom_id res chain seq x y z
N MET A 1 -11.95 4.98 -25.28
CA MET A 1 -12.25 5.92 -24.16
C MET A 1 -11.56 5.53 -22.84
N ARG A 2 -11.38 4.23 -22.52
CA ARG A 2 -10.74 3.76 -21.26
C ARG A 2 -9.32 4.28 -20.92
N LYS A 3 -8.45 4.56 -21.90
CA LYS A 3 -7.07 5.03 -21.63
C LYS A 3 -6.99 6.43 -21.00
N LYS A 4 -7.91 7.34 -21.34
CA LYS A 4 -7.91 8.72 -20.81
C LYS A 4 -8.41 8.77 -19.35
N GLU A 5 -9.43 7.99 -19.02
CA GLU A 5 -9.94 7.87 -17.64
C GLU A 5 -8.92 7.26 -16.68
N ASN A 6 -8.20 6.22 -17.11
CA ASN A 6 -7.15 5.62 -16.28
C ASN A 6 -5.98 6.58 -16.02
N LYS A 7 -5.65 7.46 -16.98
CA LYS A 7 -4.59 8.46 -16.78
C LYS A 7 -4.99 9.50 -15.73
N ALA A 8 -6.20 10.06 -15.84
CA ALA A 8 -6.71 11.03 -14.88
C ALA A 8 -6.86 10.44 -13.46
N LYS A 9 -7.33 9.20 -13.35
CA LYS A 9 -7.39 8.49 -12.06
C LYS A 9 -6.00 8.20 -11.49
N LYS A 10 -5.03 7.79 -12.32
CA LYS A 10 -3.63 7.58 -11.87
C LYS A 10 -3.03 8.88 -11.31
N GLU A 11 -3.28 10.02 -11.97
CA GLU A 11 -2.84 11.33 -11.47
C GLU A 11 -3.52 11.72 -10.15
N LYS A 12 -4.83 11.43 -10.00
CA LYS A 12 -5.54 11.66 -8.74
C LYS A 12 -4.96 10.82 -7.61
N PHE A 13 -4.73 9.52 -7.82
CA PHE A 13 -4.14 8.67 -6.78
C PHE A 13 -2.68 9.02 -6.47
N ARG A 14 -1.95 9.57 -7.44
CA ARG A 14 -0.54 9.93 -7.28
C ARG A 14 -0.30 10.88 -6.10
N GLN A 15 -1.25 11.77 -5.80
CA GLN A 15 -1.13 12.74 -4.70
C GLN A 15 -1.01 12.07 -3.32
N PHE A 16 -1.48 10.83 -3.16
CA PHE A 16 -1.43 10.10 -1.90
C PHE A 16 -0.13 9.32 -1.68
N PHE A 17 0.73 9.23 -2.69
CA PHE A 17 1.96 8.44 -2.64
C PHE A 17 3.20 9.31 -2.81
N PRO A 18 4.31 8.98 -2.12
CA PRO A 18 5.59 9.61 -2.40
C PRO A 18 6.02 9.47 -3.87
N GLU A 19 6.79 10.43 -4.37
CA GLU A 19 7.18 10.53 -5.79
C GLU A 19 7.95 9.30 -6.32
N ASN A 20 8.56 8.51 -5.45
CA ASN A 20 9.36 7.34 -5.82
C ASN A 20 8.54 6.05 -6.02
N TYR A 21 7.23 6.07 -5.79
CA TYR A 21 6.38 4.93 -6.11
C TYR A 21 6.13 4.87 -7.63
N ASP A 22 5.85 3.72 -8.21
CA ASP A 22 5.10 3.61 -9.46
C ASP A 22 3.72 3.03 -9.14
N ILE A 23 2.66 3.72 -9.57
CA ILE A 23 1.28 3.40 -9.19
C ILE A 23 0.53 2.81 -10.39
N GLY A 24 -0.06 1.64 -10.19
CA GLY A 24 -1.06 1.03 -11.07
C GLY A 24 -2.46 1.10 -10.44
N ILE A 25 -3.49 1.14 -11.28
CA ILE A 25 -4.89 1.08 -10.84
C ILE A 25 -5.62 0.06 -11.71
N SER A 26 -6.28 -0.88 -11.04
CA SER A 26 -7.22 -1.82 -11.65
C SER A 26 -8.63 -1.44 -11.25
N LEU A 27 -9.51 -1.18 -12.23
CA LEU A 27 -10.91 -0.84 -11.99
C LEU A 27 -11.77 -2.11 -11.89
N ASN A 28 -12.86 -2.04 -11.12
CA ASN A 28 -13.79 -3.14 -10.85
C ASN A 28 -13.15 -4.33 -10.12
N GLU A 29 -12.11 -4.07 -9.35
CA GLU A 29 -11.52 -5.02 -8.41
C GLU A 29 -12.00 -4.72 -6.98
N GLU A 30 -11.62 -5.57 -6.02
CA GLU A 30 -11.83 -5.33 -4.60
C GLU A 30 -11.19 -4.01 -4.15
N ASN A 31 -11.82 -3.36 -3.16
CA ASN A 31 -11.36 -2.11 -2.57
C ASN A 31 -10.10 -2.36 -1.73
N GLN A 32 -8.94 -2.30 -2.38
CA GLN A 32 -7.68 -2.66 -1.75
C GLN A 32 -6.51 -1.81 -2.24
N LEU A 33 -5.52 -1.67 -1.36
CA LEU A 33 -4.21 -1.12 -1.68
C LEU A 33 -3.15 -2.21 -1.54
N ARG A 34 -2.30 -2.36 -2.55
CA ARG A 34 -1.16 -3.30 -2.54
C ARG A 34 0.13 -2.52 -2.70
N LEU A 35 1.02 -2.57 -1.71
CA LEU A 35 2.31 -1.91 -1.76
C LEU A 35 3.43 -2.96 -1.82
N PHE A 36 4.08 -3.03 -2.97
CA PHE A 36 5.25 -3.84 -3.20
C PHE A 36 6.48 -3.00 -2.92
N SER A 37 7.38 -3.52 -2.10
CA SER A 37 8.66 -2.88 -1.83
C SER A 37 9.80 -3.85 -2.09
N LYS A 38 10.85 -3.34 -2.72
CA LYS A 38 12.09 -4.08 -2.98
C LYS A 38 13.28 -3.20 -2.70
N ARG A 39 14.30 -3.75 -2.04
CA ARG A 39 15.58 -3.06 -1.91
C ARG A 39 16.39 -3.26 -3.19
N ASN A 40 16.94 -2.18 -3.74
CA ASN A 40 17.64 -2.20 -5.03
C ASN A 40 18.78 -3.24 -5.12
N ASP A 41 19.46 -3.45 -3.99
CA ASP A 41 20.60 -4.38 -3.89
C ASP A 41 20.26 -5.62 -3.04
N SER A 42 18.96 -5.94 -2.87
CA SER A 42 18.51 -7.19 -2.24
C SER A 42 17.58 -7.97 -3.15
N GLN A 43 17.57 -9.28 -2.94
CA GLN A 43 16.54 -10.17 -3.46
C GLN A 43 15.33 -10.25 -2.52
N ASP A 44 15.40 -9.62 -1.34
CA ASP A 44 14.27 -9.54 -0.42
C ASP A 44 13.21 -8.59 -0.96
N GLU A 45 11.96 -9.04 -0.85
CA GLU A 45 10.78 -8.31 -1.28
C GLU A 45 9.76 -8.28 -0.14
N SER A 46 8.88 -7.28 -0.15
CA SER A 46 7.74 -7.28 0.75
C SER A 46 6.46 -6.82 0.03
N LEU A 47 5.34 -7.33 0.51
CA LEU A 47 4.01 -6.92 0.09
C LEU A 47 3.19 -6.52 1.32
N CYS A 48 2.73 -5.27 1.35
CA CYS A 48 1.68 -4.81 2.24
C CYS A 48 0.36 -4.79 1.49
N LYS A 49 -0.59 -5.65 1.88
CA LYS A 49 -1.96 -5.67 1.34
C LYS A 49 -2.91 -5.05 2.36
N TYR A 50 -3.64 -4.03 1.94
CA TYR A 50 -4.69 -3.37 2.72
C TYR A 50 -6.04 -3.66 2.08
N GLU A 51 -6.97 -4.24 2.84
CA GLU A 51 -8.36 -4.46 2.42
C GLU A 51 -9.27 -3.50 3.19
N PHE A 52 -10.06 -2.70 2.46
CA PHE A 52 -10.91 -1.67 3.04
C PHE A 52 -12.38 -2.06 2.99
N SER A 53 -12.88 -2.67 4.07
CA SER A 53 -14.28 -3.05 4.23
C SER A 53 -14.93 -2.22 5.34
N ASN A 54 -15.33 -2.84 6.44
CA ASN A 54 -15.77 -2.17 7.68
C ASN A 54 -14.60 -1.80 8.62
N LYS A 55 -13.40 -2.29 8.30
CA LYS A 55 -12.12 -2.05 8.99
C LYS A 55 -11.01 -1.92 7.96
N ILE A 56 -9.84 -1.51 8.42
CA ILE A 56 -8.59 -1.57 7.65
C ILE A 56 -7.93 -2.88 8.04
N LYS A 57 -7.96 -3.87 7.15
CA LYS A 57 -7.24 -5.13 7.37
C LYS A 57 -5.92 -5.07 6.62
N VAL A 58 -4.82 -5.30 7.32
CA VAL A 58 -3.46 -5.25 6.77
C VAL A 58 -2.86 -6.64 6.81
N GLN A 59 -2.24 -7.05 5.72
CA GLN A 59 -1.38 -8.22 5.66
C GLN A 59 -0.02 -7.80 5.12
N TYR A 60 1.00 -7.89 5.96
CA TYR A 60 2.39 -7.72 5.57
C TYR A 60 3.02 -9.08 5.32
N ILE A 61 3.56 -9.26 4.12
CA ILE A 61 4.26 -10.47 3.69
C ILE A 61 5.69 -10.07 3.40
N PHE A 62 6.62 -10.59 4.19
CA PHE A 62 8.04 -10.47 3.91
C PHE A 62 8.51 -11.74 3.18
N LEU A 63 9.10 -11.55 2.01
CA LEU A 63 9.64 -12.59 1.14
C LEU A 63 11.17 -12.50 1.17
N PRO A 64 11.82 -13.07 2.19
CA PRO A 64 13.27 -13.13 2.23
C PRO A 64 13.79 -14.10 1.18
N TYR A 65 14.96 -13.81 0.61
CA TYR A 65 15.54 -14.65 -0.43
C TYR A 65 15.93 -16.07 0.05
N SER A 66 16.40 -16.18 1.30
CA SER A 66 17.03 -17.40 1.82
C SER A 66 16.44 -17.88 3.15
N SER A 67 15.26 -17.39 3.52
CA SER A 67 14.63 -17.70 4.82
C SER A 67 13.14 -17.95 4.66
N GLU A 68 12.47 -18.30 5.76
CA GLU A 68 11.03 -18.53 5.77
C GLU A 68 10.26 -17.23 5.54
N ILE A 69 9.13 -17.34 4.83
CA ILE A 69 8.21 -16.25 4.59
C ILE A 69 7.57 -15.84 5.92
N GLN A 70 7.59 -14.56 6.23
CA GLN A 70 6.90 -14.03 7.41
C GLN A 70 5.61 -13.33 6.98
N VAL A 71 4.51 -13.67 7.65
CA VAL A 71 3.20 -13.06 7.42
C VAL A 71 2.69 -12.47 8.72
N ILE A 72 2.48 -11.15 8.72
CA ILE A 72 1.87 -10.41 9.83
C ILE A 72 0.51 -9.93 9.35
N THR A 73 -0.54 -10.18 10.13
CA THR A 73 -1.89 -9.69 9.85
C THR A 73 -2.37 -8.86 11.02
N ASP A 74 -2.92 -7.69 10.74
CA ASP A 74 -3.44 -6.78 11.74
C ASP A 74 -4.71 -6.08 11.24
N GLU A 75 -5.48 -5.51 12.16
CA GLU A 75 -6.76 -4.86 11.88
C GLU A 75 -6.92 -3.56 12.67
N PHE A 76 -7.28 -2.50 11.95
CA PHE A 76 -7.49 -1.17 12.54
C PHE A 76 -8.93 -0.71 12.28
N PRO A 77 -9.51 0.08 13.18
CA PRO A 77 -10.82 0.68 12.95
C PRO A 77 -10.78 1.59 11.72
N LEU A 78 -11.84 1.59 10.91
CA LEU A 78 -11.96 2.47 9.76
C LEU A 78 -12.33 3.90 10.20
N THR A 79 -11.36 4.59 10.79
CA THR A 79 -11.46 5.95 11.34
C THR A 79 -10.14 6.68 11.14
N GLU A 80 -10.11 8.01 11.30
CA GLU A 80 -8.86 8.78 11.25
C GLU A 80 -7.80 8.27 12.24
N ALA A 81 -8.21 7.95 13.48
CA ALA A 81 -7.30 7.39 14.47
C ALA A 81 -6.74 6.03 14.02
N GLY A 82 -7.60 5.15 13.48
CA GLY A 82 -7.15 3.86 12.94
C GLY A 82 -6.23 3.99 11.73
N CYS A 83 -6.45 4.98 10.86
CA CYS A 83 -5.53 5.31 9.76
C CYS A 83 -4.16 5.74 10.28
N GLN A 84 -4.11 6.54 11.35
CA GLN A 84 -2.86 6.96 11.99
C GLN A 84 -2.13 5.80 12.64
N GLU A 85 -2.82 4.95 13.41
CA GLU A 85 -2.26 3.75 14.03
C GLU A 85 -1.70 2.80 12.96
N CYS A 86 -2.46 2.53 11.91
CA CYS A 86 -2.06 1.72 10.77
C CYS A 86 -0.80 2.28 10.08
N THR A 87 -0.76 3.61 9.85
CA THR A 87 0.40 4.30 9.27
C THR A 87 1.61 4.20 10.18
N GLN A 88 1.44 4.30 11.50
CA GLN A 88 2.53 4.18 12.46
C GLN A 88 3.11 2.76 12.51
N ALA A 89 2.26 1.75 12.45
CA ALA A 89 2.65 0.34 12.48
C ALA A 89 3.40 -0.08 11.20
N PHE A 90 2.86 0.26 10.01
CA PHE A 90 3.35 -0.24 8.73
C PHE A 90 4.15 0.79 7.91
N LYS A 91 4.28 2.03 8.39
CA LYS A 91 5.05 3.14 7.77
C LYS A 91 4.58 3.54 6.36
N HIS A 92 3.40 3.10 5.95
CA HIS A 92 2.76 3.51 4.71
C HIS A 92 1.70 4.57 5.01
N PRO A 93 1.68 5.73 4.33
CA PRO A 93 0.70 6.78 4.58
C PRO A 93 -0.68 6.30 4.13
N ILE A 94 -1.53 5.96 5.10
CA ILE A 94 -2.94 5.61 4.90
C ILE A 94 -3.77 6.75 5.50
N SER A 95 -4.72 7.27 4.73
CA SER A 95 -5.67 8.31 5.15
C SER A 95 -7.09 7.90 4.80
N MET A 96 -8.08 8.49 5.48
CA MET A 96 -9.48 8.26 5.11
C MET A 96 -9.78 8.70 3.68
N GLU A 97 -9.21 9.83 3.23
CA GLU A 97 -9.36 10.34 1.87
C GLU A 97 -8.92 9.31 0.80
N LEU A 98 -7.78 8.65 1.02
CA LEU A 98 -7.30 7.59 0.12
C LEU A 98 -8.29 6.42 0.09
N ILE A 99 -8.78 6.00 1.26
CA ILE A 99 -9.69 4.85 1.37
C ILE A 99 -11.03 5.15 0.69
N GLU A 100 -11.58 6.34 0.91
CA GLU A 100 -12.81 6.79 0.28
C GLU A 100 -12.66 6.80 -1.24
N GLU A 101 -11.57 7.35 -1.76
CA GLU A 101 -11.31 7.36 -3.20
C GLU A 101 -11.25 5.94 -3.79
N ILE A 102 -10.60 5.00 -3.10
CA ILE A 102 -10.54 3.58 -3.53
C ILE A 102 -11.94 2.97 -3.57
N LYS A 103 -12.75 3.21 -2.53
CA LYS A 103 -14.12 2.68 -2.41
C LYS A 103 -15.06 3.28 -3.44
N GLU A 104 -15.02 4.58 -3.66
CA GLU A 104 -15.83 5.28 -4.66
C GLU A 104 -15.46 4.83 -6.07
N ALA A 105 -14.17 4.71 -6.37
CA ALA A 105 -13.70 4.25 -7.66
C ALA A 105 -13.87 2.74 -7.90
N LYS A 106 -14.24 1.97 -6.86
CA LYS A 106 -14.32 0.50 -6.84
C LYS A 106 -13.09 -0.12 -7.50
N CYS A 107 -11.92 0.18 -6.95
CA CYS A 107 -10.65 -0.14 -7.58
C CYS A 107 -9.66 -0.80 -6.62
N SER A 108 -8.66 -1.44 -7.21
CA SER A 108 -7.43 -1.80 -6.53
C SER A 108 -6.31 -0.87 -6.96
N VAL A 109 -5.62 -0.28 -5.99
CA VAL A 109 -4.41 0.51 -6.22
C VAL A 109 -3.20 -0.37 -5.91
N THR A 110 -2.22 -0.36 -6.81
CA THR A 110 -0.94 -1.05 -6.60
C THR A 110 0.18 -0.03 -6.65
N GLY A 111 1.00 0.05 -5.61
CA GLY A 111 2.21 0.85 -5.60
C GLY A 111 3.44 -0.05 -5.57
N LEU A 112 4.42 0.25 -6.42
CA LEU A 112 5.73 -0.39 -6.41
C LEU A 112 6.78 0.65 -6.01
N VAL A 113 7.62 0.33 -5.02
CA VAL A 113 8.75 1.18 -4.64
C VAL A 113 10.04 0.36 -4.62
N ILE A 114 11.06 0.88 -5.30
CA ILE A 114 12.42 0.37 -5.21
C ILE A 114 13.24 1.37 -4.41
N TYR A 115 13.78 0.95 -3.27
CA TYR A 115 14.56 1.83 -2.40
C TYR A 115 16.03 1.42 -2.38
N SER A 116 16.92 2.41 -2.42
CA SER A 116 18.38 2.23 -2.49
C SER A 116 19.07 2.19 -1.13
N LYS A 117 18.36 2.46 -0.03
CA LYS A 117 18.89 2.40 1.35
C LYS A 117 18.04 1.52 2.24
N PRO A 118 18.64 0.75 3.17
CA PRO A 118 17.83 -0.01 4.12
C PRO A 118 16.91 0.96 4.88
N ILE A 119 15.62 0.65 4.92
CA ILE A 119 14.72 1.19 5.96
C ILE A 119 15.10 0.42 7.25
N LEU A 120 16.27 0.74 7.81
CA LEU A 120 16.68 0.23 9.12
C LEU A 120 17.26 1.39 9.92
N LYS A 121 16.41 1.96 10.77
CA LYS A 121 16.60 1.93 12.22
C LYS A 121 15.34 2.47 12.90
N LEU A 122 14.52 1.57 13.42
CA LEU A 122 13.65 1.84 14.58
C LEU A 122 13.61 0.58 15.44
N ILE A 123 14.77 0.23 16.00
CA ILE A 123 14.85 -0.42 17.32
C ILE A 123 16.04 0.23 18.03
N SER A 124 15.74 1.17 18.94
CA SER A 124 16.46 1.51 20.18
C SER A 124 15.65 2.62 20.86
#